data_AF-A0A5J6Z547-F1
#
_entry.id   AF-A0A5J6Z547-F1
#
_cell.length_a   1.000
_cell.length_b   1.000
_cell.length_c   1.000
_cell.angle_alpha   90.00
_cell.angle_beta   90.00
_cell.angle_gamma   90.00
#
_symmetry.space_group_name_H-M   'P 1'
#
loop_
_entity.id
_entity.type
_entity.pdbx_description
1 polymer ?
#
loop_
_entity_poly.entity_id
_entity_poly.type
_entity_poly.pdbx_seq_one_letter_code
_entity_poly.pdbx_strand_id
1 'polypeptide(L)'
;MSGPAAVSGATFDSMPYVLPLNPAGPQKTMVRWVEGWGQSPSNADAGTVYVLGHAWGQAPLVFNPISEVVTAHVDLSAAPEQVNGTDNMPVKRYSSNVLNGSEITMADPQGNARTWRVTRSWLVDKNEAIVDPDIMAADRRGRIVLIACSVSGSQDLGYNVIVEGQLVS
;
A
#
# COMPACT_ATOMS: atom_id res chain seq x y z
N MET A 1 -5.19 3.93 -10.04
CA MET A 1 -4.34 2.79 -10.39
C MET A 1 -4.92 2.08 -11.59
N SER A 2 -4.12 1.87 -12.63
CA SER A 2 -4.44 1.06 -13.82
C SER A 2 -3.91 -0.37 -13.67
N GLY A 3 -4.36 -1.28 -14.53
CA GLY A 3 -3.95 -2.69 -14.54
C GLY A 3 -4.93 -3.62 -13.82
N PRO A 4 -4.47 -4.80 -13.36
CA PRO A 4 -5.37 -5.88 -12.88
C PRO A 4 -6.21 -5.51 -11.65
N ALA A 5 -5.73 -4.60 -10.80
CA ALA A 5 -6.44 -4.08 -9.63
C ALA A 5 -6.80 -2.60 -9.82
N ALA A 6 -7.77 -2.33 -10.69
CA ALA A 6 -8.14 -0.96 -11.02
C ALA A 6 -8.75 -0.23 -9.81
N VAL A 7 -8.23 0.97 -9.53
CA VAL A 7 -8.80 1.92 -8.57
C VAL A 7 -8.91 3.27 -9.28
N SER A 8 -10.11 3.76 -9.50
CA SER A 8 -10.38 5.01 -10.22
C SER A 8 -11.24 5.96 -9.38
N GLY A 9 -11.00 7.27 -9.54
CA GLY A 9 -11.80 8.31 -8.86
C GLY A 9 -11.65 8.37 -7.34
N ALA A 10 -10.68 7.65 -6.75
CA ALA A 10 -10.38 7.77 -5.33
C ALA A 10 -9.86 9.19 -5.03
N THR A 11 -10.51 9.85 -4.08
CA THR A 11 -10.03 11.11 -3.49
C THR A 11 -8.91 10.82 -2.50
N PHE A 12 -8.03 11.79 -2.26
CA PHE A 12 -7.00 11.66 -1.24
C PHE A 12 -6.83 12.97 -0.47
N ASP A 13 -6.37 12.83 0.77
CA ASP A 13 -6.02 13.94 1.65
C ASP A 13 -4.98 13.45 2.68
N SER A 14 -4.40 14.35 3.48
CA SER A 14 -3.42 13.96 4.50
C SER A 14 -4.06 13.33 5.73
N MET A 15 -3.27 12.58 6.49
CA MET A 15 -3.54 12.23 7.88
C MET A 15 -2.23 12.26 8.67
N PRO A 16 -2.24 12.56 9.98
CA PRO A 16 -1.03 12.51 10.79
C PRO A 16 -0.58 11.06 11.03
N TYR A 17 0.72 10.86 11.23
CA TYR A 17 1.28 9.59 11.70
C TYR A 17 0.95 9.36 13.18
N VAL A 18 -0.16 8.67 13.45
CA VAL A 18 -0.61 8.26 14.79
C VAL A 18 -0.98 6.78 14.75
N LEU A 19 -0.36 5.97 15.60
CA LEU A 19 -0.66 4.55 15.71
C LEU A 19 -1.90 4.30 16.61
N PRO A 20 -2.78 3.35 16.27
CA PRO A 20 -2.80 2.59 15.02
C PRO A 20 -3.19 3.46 13.83
N LEU A 21 -2.59 3.21 12.66
CA LEU A 21 -2.93 3.94 11.44
C LEU A 21 -4.35 3.57 11.00
N ASN A 22 -5.25 4.55 11.02
CA ASN A 22 -6.63 4.39 10.61
C ASN A 22 -7.04 5.56 9.69
N PRO A 23 -7.10 5.37 8.36
CA PRO A 23 -7.39 6.47 7.45
C PRO A 23 -8.82 6.99 7.64
N ALA A 24 -8.95 8.27 7.98
CA ALA A 24 -10.25 8.91 8.21
C ALA A 24 -11.00 9.22 6.90
N GLY A 25 -12.31 9.43 7.00
CA GLY A 25 -13.17 9.85 5.89
C GLY A 25 -13.91 8.70 5.19
N PRO A 26 -14.49 8.95 4.01
CA PRO A 26 -15.32 7.97 3.30
C PRO A 26 -14.52 6.73 2.84
N GLN A 27 -14.70 5.61 3.53
CA GLN A 27 -13.90 4.39 3.31
C GLN A 27 -14.01 3.81 1.88
N LYS A 28 -15.11 4.09 1.17
CA LYS A 28 -15.35 3.58 -0.19
C LYS A 28 -14.64 4.36 -1.29
N THR A 29 -14.25 5.61 -1.02
CA THR A 29 -13.85 6.54 -2.09
C THR A 29 -12.64 7.39 -1.73
N MET A 30 -12.06 7.21 -0.53
CA MET A 30 -10.99 8.05 -0.03
C MET A 30 -9.81 7.23 0.49
N VAL A 31 -8.61 7.65 0.11
CA VAL A 31 -7.33 7.19 0.66
C VAL A 31 -6.69 8.33 1.45
N ARG A 32 -5.72 8.02 2.30
CA ARG A 32 -4.96 9.02 3.04
C ARG A 32 -3.47 8.84 2.85
N TRP A 33 -2.74 9.90 2.56
CA TRP A 33 -1.29 9.87 2.68
C TRP A 33 -0.86 10.27 4.09
N VAL A 34 0.26 9.72 4.58
CA VAL A 34 0.68 9.89 5.98
C VAL A 34 1.70 10.99 6.17
N GLU A 35 1.25 12.09 6.77
CA GLU A 35 2.07 13.21 7.18
C GLU A 35 2.95 12.87 8.38
N GLY A 36 4.23 13.24 8.31
CA GLY A 36 5.22 12.98 9.37
C GLY A 36 5.87 11.59 9.31
N TRP A 37 5.39 10.67 8.46
CA TRP A 37 6.08 9.40 8.19
C TRP A 37 6.88 9.45 6.89
N GLY A 38 6.28 9.93 5.81
CA GLY A 38 6.91 10.05 4.50
C GLY A 38 6.81 11.45 3.91
N GLN A 39 6.91 11.53 2.58
CA GLN A 39 6.72 12.75 1.81
C GLN A 39 5.28 12.91 1.33
N SER A 40 4.87 14.15 1.08
CA SER A 40 3.62 14.44 0.38
C SER A 40 3.68 13.98 -1.07
N PRO A 41 2.53 13.70 -1.73
CA PRO A 41 2.49 13.42 -3.15
C PRO A 41 3.12 14.53 -4.02
N SER A 42 3.03 15.79 -3.59
CA SER A 42 3.65 16.93 -4.30
C SER A 42 5.18 16.94 -4.25
N ASN A 43 5.78 16.31 -3.23
CA ASN A 43 7.23 16.22 -3.00
C ASN A 43 7.75 14.77 -3.14
N ALA A 44 7.11 13.98 -3.99
CA ALA A 44 7.34 12.54 -4.11
C ALA A 44 8.79 12.16 -4.49
N ASP A 45 9.54 13.04 -5.15
CA ASP A 45 10.92 12.79 -5.56
C ASP A 45 11.93 12.87 -4.40
N ALA A 46 11.52 13.41 -3.25
CA ALA A 46 12.36 13.59 -2.07
C ALA A 46 12.38 12.36 -1.13
N GLY A 47 11.45 11.41 -1.28
CA GLY A 47 11.35 10.26 -0.36
C GLY A 47 10.19 9.34 -0.70
N THR A 48 9.71 8.58 0.29
CA THR A 48 8.59 7.66 0.14
C THR A 48 7.27 8.33 0.46
N VAL A 49 6.28 8.16 -0.41
CA VAL A 49 4.88 8.52 -0.15
C VAL A 49 4.14 7.29 0.38
N TYR A 50 3.64 7.35 1.61
CA TYR A 50 2.82 6.29 2.20
C TYR A 50 1.35 6.62 2.02
N VAL A 51 0.56 5.70 1.45
CA VAL A 51 -0.87 5.86 1.21
C VAL A 51 -1.65 4.69 1.80
N LEU A 52 -2.63 4.99 2.63
CA LEU A 52 -3.53 4.01 3.24
C LEU A 52 -4.92 4.11 2.63
N GLY A 53 -5.55 2.96 2.45
CA GLY A 53 -6.95 2.87 2.07
C GLY A 53 -7.59 1.65 2.70
N HIS A 54 -8.91 1.72 2.88
CA HIS A 54 -9.65 0.65 3.50
C HIS A 54 -9.92 -0.49 2.51
N ALA A 55 -9.82 -1.71 3.02
CA ALA A 55 -10.31 -2.92 2.38
C ALA A 55 -11.01 -3.76 3.47
N TRP A 56 -12.17 -4.31 3.16
CA TRP A 56 -12.92 -5.15 4.11
C TRP A 56 -13.69 -6.24 3.37
N GLY A 57 -13.70 -7.47 3.88
CA GLY A 57 -14.42 -8.56 3.22
C GLY A 57 -15.94 -8.37 3.19
N GLN A 58 -16.51 -7.58 4.11
CA GLN A 58 -17.96 -7.40 4.23
C GLN A 58 -18.51 -6.24 3.39
N ALA A 59 -17.64 -5.38 2.83
CA ALA A 59 -18.06 -4.26 2.01
C ALA A 59 -16.98 -3.89 0.98
N PRO A 60 -17.35 -3.55 -0.26
CA PRO A 60 -16.38 -3.04 -1.22
C PRO A 60 -15.93 -1.63 -0.80
N LEU A 61 -14.68 -1.51 -0.35
CA LEU A 61 -14.02 -0.27 0.04
C LEU A 61 -12.94 0.12 -0.99
N VAL A 62 -12.34 1.30 -0.82
CA VAL A 62 -11.49 1.94 -1.85
C VAL A 62 -10.33 1.06 -2.33
N PHE A 63 -9.75 0.24 -1.46
CA PHE A 63 -8.62 -0.64 -1.74
C PHE A 63 -8.97 -2.13 -1.78
N ASN A 64 -10.27 -2.50 -1.74
CA ASN A 64 -10.68 -3.88 -2.02
C ASN A 64 -10.10 -4.43 -3.34
N PRO A 65 -10.11 -3.69 -4.47
CA PRO A 65 -9.55 -4.22 -5.72
C PRO A 65 -8.08 -4.63 -5.61
N ILE A 66 -7.26 -3.84 -4.92
CA ILE A 66 -5.83 -4.15 -4.68
C ILE A 66 -5.72 -5.35 -3.74
N SER A 67 -6.47 -5.30 -2.66
CA SER A 67 -6.41 -6.31 -1.62
C SER A 67 -6.78 -7.70 -2.13
N GLU A 68 -7.92 -7.82 -2.80
CA GLU A 68 -8.43 -9.08 -3.34
C GLU A 68 -7.50 -9.66 -4.41
N VAL A 69 -7.01 -8.82 -5.34
CA VAL A 69 -6.13 -9.27 -6.43
C VAL A 69 -4.79 -9.77 -5.88
N VAL A 70 -4.12 -9.03 -5.01
CA VAL A 70 -2.84 -9.47 -4.44
C VAL A 70 -3.05 -10.72 -3.59
N THR A 71 -4.07 -10.71 -2.73
CA THR A 71 -4.35 -11.84 -1.83
C THR A 71 -4.64 -13.13 -2.61
N ALA A 72 -5.37 -13.06 -3.72
CA ALA A 72 -5.66 -14.22 -4.55
C ALA A 72 -4.43 -14.77 -5.31
N HIS A 73 -3.37 -13.98 -5.47
CA HIS A 73 -2.16 -14.34 -6.23
C HIS A 73 -0.95 -14.56 -5.33
N VAL A 74 -1.19 -14.84 -4.05
CA VAL A 74 -0.18 -15.23 -3.09
C VAL A 74 -0.41 -16.68 -2.68
N ASP A 75 0.64 -17.49 -2.72
CA ASP A 75 0.63 -18.84 -2.17
C ASP A 75 1.03 -18.82 -0.69
N LEU A 76 0.03 -18.81 0.20
CA LEU A 76 0.23 -18.87 1.65
C LEU A 76 0.69 -20.26 2.15
N SER A 77 0.65 -21.29 1.30
CA SER A 77 1.15 -22.63 1.64
C SER A 77 2.64 -22.80 1.39
N ALA A 78 3.23 -21.92 0.56
CA ALA A 78 4.66 -21.86 0.34
C ALA A 78 5.40 -21.30 1.56
N ALA A 79 6.70 -21.59 1.67
CA ALA A 79 7.55 -20.96 2.67
C ALA A 79 7.64 -19.45 2.38
N PRO A 80 7.38 -18.57 3.37
CA PRO A 80 7.51 -17.13 3.17
C PRO A 80 8.97 -16.73 2.96
N GLU A 81 9.17 -15.63 2.24
CA GLU A 81 10.45 -14.92 2.27
C GLU A 81 10.66 -14.37 3.69
N GLN A 82 11.85 -14.60 4.24
CA GLN A 82 12.26 -14.10 5.54
C GLN A 82 13.22 -12.94 5.35
N VAL A 83 12.88 -11.78 5.92
CA VAL A 83 13.79 -10.62 5.97
C VAL A 83 14.05 -10.23 7.42
N ASN A 84 15.19 -9.61 7.68
CA ASN A 84 15.47 -9.10 9.03
C ASN A 84 14.65 -7.83 9.27
N GLY A 85 13.80 -7.86 10.28
CA GLY A 85 13.10 -6.70 10.81
C GLY A 85 14.05 -5.66 11.38
N THR A 86 13.54 -4.44 11.56
CA THR A 86 14.25 -3.33 12.21
C THR A 86 14.62 -3.62 13.67
N ASP A 87 13.95 -4.58 14.29
CA ASP A 87 14.22 -5.14 15.62
C ASP A 87 15.13 -6.38 15.60
N ASN A 88 15.66 -6.75 14.43
CA ASN A 88 16.42 -7.96 14.14
C ASN A 88 15.63 -9.28 14.28
N MET A 89 14.30 -9.22 14.39
CA MET A 89 13.44 -10.40 14.33
C MET A 89 13.05 -10.70 12.88
N PRO A 90 12.83 -11.98 12.50
CA PRO A 90 12.38 -12.31 11.15
C PRO A 90 10.99 -11.75 10.86
N VAL A 91 10.84 -11.09 9.70
CA VAL A 91 9.56 -10.66 9.13
C VAL A 91 9.25 -11.55 7.94
N LYS A 92 8.02 -12.09 7.91
CA LYS A 92 7.55 -12.99 6.86
C LYS A 92 6.84 -12.21 5.77
N ARG A 93 7.24 -12.46 4.53
CA ARG A 93 6.60 -11.89 3.35
C ARG A 93 6.14 -12.98 2.40
N TYR A 94 4.95 -12.77 1.85
CA TYR A 94 4.45 -13.57 0.76
C TYR A 94 4.25 -12.70 -0.47
N SER A 95 5.18 -12.84 -1.41
CA SER A 95 5.29 -11.94 -2.56
C SER A 95 4.33 -12.32 -3.70
N SER A 96 3.86 -11.32 -4.42
CA SER A 96 3.15 -11.46 -5.68
C SER A 96 3.65 -10.44 -6.69
N ASN A 97 3.73 -10.85 -7.95
CA ASN A 97 4.10 -9.98 -9.07
C ASN A 97 2.88 -9.56 -9.91
N VAL A 98 1.65 -9.89 -9.48
CA VAL A 98 0.42 -9.68 -10.27
C VAL A 98 0.18 -8.21 -10.63
N LEU A 99 0.66 -7.27 -9.81
CA LEU A 99 0.52 -5.83 -10.05
C LEU A 99 1.73 -5.19 -10.73
N ASN A 100 2.80 -5.95 -11.03
CA ASN A 100 4.01 -5.36 -11.61
C ASN A 100 3.72 -4.72 -12.96
N GLY A 101 4.18 -3.47 -13.14
CA GLY A 101 3.93 -2.68 -14.34
C GLY A 101 2.64 -1.85 -14.31
N SER A 102 1.72 -2.08 -13.36
CA SER A 102 0.58 -1.18 -13.12
C SER A 102 1.04 0.24 -12.80
N GLU A 103 0.22 1.23 -13.15
CA GLU A 103 0.51 2.63 -12.88
C GLU A 103 -0.43 3.20 -11.81
N ILE A 104 0.15 3.85 -10.81
CA ILE A 104 -0.55 4.62 -9.79
C ILE A 104 -0.39 6.08 -10.19
N THR A 105 -1.50 6.77 -10.44
CA THR A 105 -1.49 8.22 -10.71
C THR A 105 -2.27 8.93 -9.61
N MET A 106 -1.67 9.95 -9.03
CA MET A 106 -2.31 10.88 -8.10
C MET A 106 -2.23 12.28 -8.69
N ALA A 107 -3.37 12.94 -8.82
CA ALA A 107 -3.47 14.30 -9.35
C ALA A 107 -4.07 15.23 -8.30
N ASP A 108 -3.44 16.38 -8.07
CA ASP A 108 -4.01 17.42 -7.23
C ASP A 108 -5.18 18.15 -7.94
N PRO A 109 -5.97 18.96 -7.21
CA PRO A 109 -7.06 19.73 -7.82
C PRO A 109 -6.63 20.72 -8.90
N GLN A 110 -5.34 21.08 -8.95
CA GLN A 110 -4.75 21.98 -9.96
C GLN A 110 -4.33 21.22 -11.22
N GLY A 111 -4.43 19.89 -11.23
CA GLY A 111 -4.06 19.02 -12.35
C GLY A 111 -2.59 18.61 -12.36
N ASN A 112 -1.80 18.94 -11.33
CA ASN A 112 -0.45 18.42 -11.22
C ASN A 112 -0.54 16.94 -10.84
N ALA A 113 0.02 16.08 -11.69
CA ALA A 113 -0.01 14.64 -11.51
C ALA A 113 1.38 14.07 -11.26
N ARG A 114 1.42 13.04 -10.42
CA ARG A 114 2.57 12.13 -10.27
C ARG A 114 2.12 10.73 -10.62
N THR A 115 2.98 10.01 -11.33
CA THR A 115 2.75 8.62 -11.70
C THR A 115 3.89 7.74 -11.22
N TRP A 116 3.54 6.63 -10.59
CA TRP A 116 4.47 5.59 -10.16
C TRP A 116 4.14 4.29 -10.89
N ARG A 117 5.17 3.54 -11.27
CA ARG A 117 5.05 2.18 -11.80
C ARG A 117 5.27 1.18 -10.66
N VAL A 118 4.32 0.27 -10.47
CA VAL A 118 4.41 -0.79 -9.47
C VAL A 118 5.54 -1.75 -9.82
N THR A 119 6.36 -2.06 -8.83
CA THR A 119 7.55 -2.92 -8.96
C THR A 119 7.46 -4.19 -8.14
N ARG A 120 6.70 -4.18 -7.03
CA ARG A 120 6.46 -5.34 -6.18
C ARG A 120 5.16 -5.19 -5.38
N SER A 121 4.59 -6.33 -5.00
CA SER A 121 3.50 -6.42 -4.02
C SER A 121 3.70 -7.63 -3.13
N TRP A 122 3.30 -7.56 -1.87
CA TRP A 122 3.41 -8.68 -0.93
C TRP A 122 2.39 -8.58 0.20
N LEU A 123 2.16 -9.72 0.86
CA LEU A 123 1.48 -9.78 2.15
C LEU A 123 2.53 -9.82 3.26
N VAL A 124 2.25 -9.12 4.36
CA VAL A 124 3.02 -9.14 5.61
C VAL A 124 2.07 -9.25 6.79
N ASP A 125 2.45 -9.95 7.87
CA ASP A 125 1.60 -10.04 9.06
C ASP A 125 1.35 -8.64 9.63
N LYS A 126 0.12 -8.38 10.11
CA LYS A 126 -0.25 -7.07 10.67
C LYS A 126 0.65 -6.63 11.83
N ASN A 127 1.15 -7.57 12.63
CA ASN A 127 2.02 -7.30 13.76
C ASN A 127 3.49 -7.09 13.33
N GLU A 128 3.88 -7.65 12.19
CA GLU A 128 5.25 -7.55 11.66
C GLU A 128 5.43 -6.33 10.74
N ALA A 129 4.34 -5.79 10.18
CA ALA A 129 4.38 -4.68 9.22
C ALA A 129 5.11 -3.42 9.74
N ILE A 130 5.02 -3.14 11.05
CA ILE A 130 5.65 -1.97 11.68
C ILE A 130 7.16 -2.13 11.88
N VAL A 131 7.68 -3.36 11.82
CA VAL A 131 9.11 -3.66 11.92
C VAL A 131 9.72 -4.05 10.57
N ASP A 132 8.93 -4.18 9.52
CA ASP A 132 9.41 -4.45 8.17
C ASP A 132 10.31 -3.30 7.65
N PRO A 133 11.59 -3.56 7.32
CA PRO A 133 12.55 -2.51 6.99
C PRO A 133 12.20 -1.78 5.70
N ASP A 134 11.56 -2.44 4.74
CA ASP A 134 11.14 -1.80 3.51
C ASP A 134 9.93 -0.91 3.75
N ILE A 135 8.94 -1.38 4.52
CA ILE A 135 7.77 -0.55 4.86
C ILE A 135 8.21 0.67 5.66
N MET A 136 9.23 0.57 6.51
CA MET A 136 9.69 1.69 7.34
C MET A 136 10.68 2.64 6.64
N ALA A 137 11.17 2.32 5.44
CA ALA A 137 12.16 3.12 4.71
C ALA A 137 11.57 4.39 4.08
N ALA A 138 11.39 5.44 4.89
CA ALA A 138 10.76 6.70 4.49
C ALA A 138 11.57 7.59 3.53
N ASP A 139 12.89 7.42 3.47
CA ASP A 139 13.82 8.26 2.73
C ASP A 139 14.08 7.77 1.28
N ARG A 140 13.51 6.63 0.89
CA ARG A 140 13.66 6.09 -0.47
C ARG A 140 12.98 7.01 -1.49
N ARG A 141 13.80 7.76 -2.22
CA ARG A 141 13.38 8.79 -3.19
C ARG A 141 12.48 8.25 -4.30
N GLY A 142 11.40 8.96 -4.59
CA GLY A 142 10.49 8.61 -5.69
C GLY A 142 9.64 7.36 -5.41
N ARG A 143 9.58 6.88 -4.18
CA ARG A 143 8.87 5.65 -3.85
C ARG A 143 7.43 5.94 -3.44
N ILE A 144 6.51 5.06 -3.77
CA ILE A 144 5.17 5.02 -3.18
C ILE A 144 4.93 3.66 -2.54
N VAL A 145 4.24 3.65 -1.40
CA VAL A 145 3.78 2.44 -0.71
C VAL A 145 2.28 2.57 -0.44
N LEU A 146 1.49 1.67 -1.02
CA LEU A 146 0.07 1.53 -0.71
C LEU A 146 -0.11 0.43 0.35
N ILE A 147 -0.94 0.69 1.35
CA ILE A 147 -1.19 -0.23 2.47
C ILE A 147 -2.71 -0.42 2.65
N ALA A 148 -3.15 -1.67 2.72
CA ALA A 148 -4.53 -2.06 3.02
C ALA A 148 -4.58 -3.37 3.83
N CYS A 149 -5.71 -3.67 4.46
CA CYS A 149 -5.96 -5.02 4.98
C CYS A 149 -6.01 -6.04 3.83
N SER A 150 -5.47 -7.24 4.04
CA SER A 150 -5.67 -8.39 3.14
C SER A 150 -7.06 -9.00 3.34
N VAL A 151 -7.81 -9.15 2.25
CA VAL A 151 -9.16 -9.74 2.26
C VAL A 151 -9.28 -10.81 1.17
N SER A 152 -10.07 -11.83 1.44
CA SER A 152 -10.44 -12.88 0.48
C SER A 152 -11.93 -13.19 0.62
N GLY A 153 -12.70 -12.80 -0.39
CA GLY A 153 -14.16 -12.84 -0.32
C GLY A 153 -14.66 -12.07 0.91
N SER A 154 -15.36 -12.76 1.81
CA SER A 154 -15.91 -12.17 3.03
C SER A 154 -14.96 -12.18 4.25
N GLN A 155 -13.71 -12.65 4.08
CA GLN A 155 -12.76 -12.89 5.18
C GLN A 155 -11.62 -11.87 5.19
N ASP A 156 -11.22 -11.44 6.39
CA ASP A 156 -9.99 -10.69 6.66
C ASP A 156 -8.87 -11.67 7.08
N LEU A 157 -7.73 -11.68 6.38
CA LEU A 157 -6.72 -12.74 6.51
C LEU A 157 -5.62 -12.49 7.55
N GLY A 158 -5.70 -11.42 8.35
CA GLY A 158 -4.67 -11.10 9.34
C GLY A 158 -3.37 -10.50 8.77
N TYR A 159 -3.29 -10.31 7.45
CA TYR A 159 -2.18 -9.65 6.77
C TYR A 159 -2.51 -8.22 6.36
N ASN A 160 -1.48 -7.42 6.11
CA ASN A 160 -1.56 -6.22 5.29
C ASN A 160 -1.06 -6.55 3.87
N VAL A 161 -1.76 -6.01 2.88
CA VAL A 161 -1.32 -5.95 1.48
C VAL A 161 -0.47 -4.71 1.32
N ILE A 162 0.74 -4.90 0.79
CA ILE A 162 1.68 -3.83 0.49
C ILE A 162 1.91 -3.80 -1.02
N VAL A 163 1.80 -2.62 -1.62
CA VAL A 163 2.14 -2.38 -3.02
C VAL A 163 3.19 -1.28 -3.08
N GLU A 164 4.31 -1.54 -3.72
CA GLU A 164 5.37 -0.56 -3.94
C GLU A 164 5.48 -0.15 -5.40
N GLY A 165 5.63 1.15 -5.63
CA GLY A 165 5.94 1.70 -6.93
C GLY A 165 7.09 2.69 -6.92
N GLN A 166 7.66 2.93 -8.09
CA GLN A 166 8.72 3.90 -8.33
C GLN A 166 8.20 5.00 -9.27
N LEU A 167 8.54 6.25 -8.96
CA LEU A 167 8.13 7.43 -9.70
C LEU A 167 8.67 7.37 -11.13
N VAL A 168 7.80 7.67 -12.10
CA VAL A 168 8.13 7.71 -13.53
C VAL A 168 7.83 9.07 -14.18
N SER A 169 6.97 9.88 -13.57
CA SER A 169 6.64 11.27 -14.01
C SER A 169 6.04 12.09 -12.87
#